data_AF-G7JFX8-F1
#
_entry.id   AF-G7JFX8-F1
#
_cell.length_a   1.000
_cell.length_b   1.000
_cell.length_c   1.000
_cell.angle_alpha   90.00
_cell.angle_beta   90.00
_cell.angle_gamma   90.00
#
_symmetry.space_group_name_H-M   'P 1'
#
loop_
_entity.id
_entity.type
_entity.pdbx_description
1 polymer ?
#
loop_
_entity_poly.entity_id
_entity_poly.type
_entity_poly.pdbx_seq_one_letter_code
_entity_poly.pdbx_strand_id
1 'polypeptide(L)'
;MFPGNKVEVSIDRGSGISCSWFPATILRWFSSDILLVQYDDMDVKPTVVGLHQLRPVPTPVSDYWEVKIGDKVEAFRKHRWWEGRVSADLGNGRFLVCFTDSEEMVFPKDLLRIHRQWINHNWVPPITNHKELRREQKRQSQENKRNRICELPDCILLHILSFLEAQDAVRTCILSKRWKDLCKCLTTLTYTPVLLTSSNDSFEQFMSWVLSSRDHSSSLLNLTIHACMDGAEEDLYKLIKINPLLSLKIFGYAKCPKSELLLPLLFGSRSLTFLDLSYCMKNGYAKCPKSLHIPALRTLHLQWFHFVATHDHCADPFPNCHVLNTLVLIACSLIEDAQVLCISNQTLSNLTIRKVSADQYSLSAPNLSSFTIDDCPIFQKSLSSTCNLSFLQQVNMYGFSNNGEASIFLRWLQVLANVKILEFGYAVFEKIQNEFLLNPISKKVQPPRFVKLELLIVHAYADKKQEIMEIVEHLLQNTTSMTRVVQVGRRFCFSLF
;
A
#
# COMPACT_ATOMS: atom_id res chain seq x y z
N MET A 1 -5.08 -34.90 -38.11
CA MET A 1 -5.55 -35.92 -39.06
C MET A 1 -4.77 -35.74 -40.36
N PHE A 2 -4.16 -36.79 -40.88
CA PHE A 2 -3.34 -36.79 -42.10
C PHE A 2 -3.84 -37.85 -43.09
N PRO A 3 -3.51 -37.74 -44.40
CA PRO A 3 -3.74 -38.82 -45.36
C PRO A 3 -3.26 -40.17 -44.83
N GLY A 4 -4.07 -41.22 -45.01
CA GLY A 4 -3.85 -42.56 -44.47
C GLY A 4 -4.38 -42.79 -43.05
N ASN A 5 -4.79 -41.75 -42.32
CA ASN A 5 -5.45 -41.95 -41.02
C ASN A 5 -6.86 -42.54 -41.17
N LYS A 6 -7.19 -43.48 -40.29
CA LYS A 6 -8.54 -44.00 -40.11
C LYS A 6 -9.41 -42.97 -39.37
N VAL A 7 -10.61 -42.77 -39.86
CA VAL A 7 -11.63 -41.87 -39.31
C VAL A 7 -13.01 -42.50 -39.39
N GLU A 8 -13.96 -41.92 -38.69
CA GLU A 8 -15.37 -42.27 -38.82
C GLU A 8 -16.16 -41.08 -39.34
N VAL A 9 -17.04 -41.33 -40.32
CA VAL A 9 -17.81 -40.31 -41.03
C VAL A 9 -19.29 -40.43 -40.69
N SER A 10 -19.93 -39.31 -40.34
CA SER A 10 -21.38 -39.22 -40.22
C SER A 10 -22.01 -38.70 -41.52
N ILE A 11 -23.04 -39.40 -42.00
CA ILE A 11 -23.82 -39.01 -43.19
C ILE A 11 -25.06 -38.17 -42.79
N ASP A 12 -25.35 -38.03 -41.50
CA ASP A 12 -26.56 -37.33 -41.04
C ASP A 12 -26.45 -35.81 -41.26
N ARG A 13 -27.31 -35.27 -42.13
CA ARG A 13 -27.34 -33.84 -42.52
C ARG A 13 -28.25 -33.02 -41.60
N GLY A 14 -28.06 -33.15 -40.29
CA GLY A 14 -28.57 -32.19 -39.31
C GLY A 14 -30.01 -32.35 -38.84
N SER A 15 -30.66 -33.52 -38.99
CA SER A 15 -32.01 -33.75 -38.46
C SER A 15 -32.09 -34.59 -37.18
N GLY A 16 -30.97 -35.11 -36.66
CA GLY A 16 -30.86 -35.58 -35.26
C GLY A 16 -31.65 -36.84 -34.89
N ILE A 17 -32.05 -37.68 -35.86
CA ILE A 17 -32.89 -38.86 -35.59
C ILE A 17 -32.12 -40.19 -35.72
N SER A 18 -30.91 -40.21 -36.30
CA SER A 18 -30.07 -41.42 -36.28
C SER A 18 -28.57 -41.14 -36.55
N CYS A 19 -27.78 -40.99 -35.49
CA CYS A 19 -26.32 -40.84 -35.60
C CYS A 19 -25.65 -42.21 -35.86
N SER A 20 -25.32 -42.48 -37.12
CA SER A 20 -24.49 -43.63 -37.50
C SER A 20 -23.14 -43.18 -38.05
N TRP A 21 -22.10 -43.96 -37.78
CA TRP A 21 -20.72 -43.63 -38.13
C TRP A 21 -20.09 -44.71 -39.00
N PHE A 22 -19.60 -44.31 -40.19
CA PHE A 22 -18.98 -45.19 -41.16
C PHE A 22 -17.45 -45.15 -41.04
N PRO A 23 -16.79 -46.30 -40.89
CA PRO A 23 -15.33 -46.37 -40.97
C PRO A 23 -14.83 -45.93 -42.36
N ALA A 24 -13.84 -45.05 -42.38
CA ALA A 24 -13.22 -44.55 -43.60
C ALA A 24 -11.75 -44.21 -43.39
N THR A 25 -11.04 -44.03 -44.50
CA THR A 25 -9.65 -43.61 -44.55
C THR A 25 -9.53 -42.28 -45.27
N ILE A 26 -8.79 -41.32 -44.70
CA ILE A 26 -8.51 -40.04 -45.36
C ILE A 26 -7.57 -40.28 -46.54
N LEU A 27 -7.99 -39.89 -47.75
CA LEU A 27 -7.12 -39.95 -48.93
C LEU A 27 -6.31 -38.67 -49.10
N ARG A 28 -6.95 -37.50 -49.00
CA ARG A 28 -6.29 -36.19 -49.09
C ARG A 28 -7.16 -35.05 -48.58
N TRP A 29 -6.54 -33.89 -48.34
CA TRP A 29 -7.23 -32.64 -48.05
C TRP A 29 -7.50 -31.86 -49.33
N PHE A 30 -8.65 -31.18 -49.43
CA PHE A 30 -8.96 -30.22 -50.49
C PHE A 30 -8.84 -28.76 -50.01
N SER A 31 -9.18 -28.50 -48.75
CA SER A 31 -9.07 -27.20 -48.06
C SER A 31 -8.79 -27.44 -46.57
N SER A 32 -8.82 -26.41 -45.72
CA SER A 32 -8.66 -26.54 -44.26
C SER A 32 -9.80 -27.29 -43.55
N ASP A 33 -10.94 -27.47 -44.21
CA ASP A 33 -12.18 -27.98 -43.63
C ASP A 33 -12.86 -29.04 -44.50
N ILE A 34 -12.30 -29.39 -45.66
CA ILE A 34 -12.87 -30.37 -46.61
C ILE A 34 -11.82 -31.43 -46.96
N LEU A 35 -12.24 -32.70 -46.88
CA LEU A 35 -11.39 -33.88 -47.07
C LEU A 35 -12.03 -34.86 -48.06
N LEU A 36 -11.19 -35.59 -48.80
CA LEU A 36 -11.59 -36.76 -49.57
C LEU A 36 -11.37 -38.01 -48.71
N VAL A 37 -12.43 -38.79 -48.49
CA VAL A 37 -12.36 -40.04 -47.73
C VAL A 37 -12.81 -41.22 -48.57
N GLN A 38 -12.21 -42.39 -48.31
CA GLN A 38 -12.62 -43.68 -48.86
C GLN A 38 -13.23 -44.52 -47.75
N TYR A 39 -14.46 -45.01 -47.93
CA TYR A 39 -15.08 -45.94 -46.98
C TYR A 39 -14.39 -47.30 -47.04
N ASP A 40 -14.19 -47.92 -45.89
CA ASP A 40 -13.34 -49.12 -45.76
C ASP A 40 -13.98 -50.40 -46.31
N ASP A 41 -15.31 -50.49 -46.35
CA ASP A 41 -16.04 -51.74 -46.66
C ASP A 41 -17.26 -51.50 -47.57
N MET A 42 -17.13 -50.53 -48.47
CA MET A 42 -18.16 -50.18 -49.44
C MET A 42 -17.48 -49.96 -50.78
N ASP A 43 -17.96 -50.62 -51.85
CA ASP A 43 -17.57 -50.38 -53.26
C ASP A 43 -18.13 -49.02 -53.76
N VAL A 44 -17.93 -47.99 -52.95
CA VAL A 44 -18.41 -46.63 -53.15
C VAL A 44 -17.20 -45.78 -53.50
N LYS A 45 -17.36 -44.93 -54.52
CA LYS A 45 -16.32 -44.00 -54.95
C LYS A 45 -15.91 -43.06 -53.81
N PRO A 46 -14.64 -42.62 -53.77
CA PRO A 46 -14.17 -41.64 -52.80
C PRO A 46 -15.12 -40.43 -52.70
N THR A 47 -15.46 -40.04 -51.48
CA THR A 47 -16.48 -39.00 -51.23
C THR A 47 -15.87 -37.79 -50.51
N VAL A 48 -16.31 -36.59 -50.91
CA VAL A 48 -15.89 -35.33 -50.31
C VAL A 48 -16.75 -35.06 -49.08
N VAL A 49 -16.10 -34.82 -47.93
CA VAL A 49 -16.78 -34.58 -46.64
C VAL A 49 -16.15 -33.40 -45.90
N GLY A 50 -16.96 -32.70 -45.11
CA GLY A 50 -16.48 -31.63 -44.23
C GLY A 50 -15.88 -32.17 -42.94
N LEU A 51 -14.96 -31.43 -42.33
CA LEU A 51 -14.30 -31.79 -41.07
C LEU A 51 -15.31 -32.00 -39.92
N HIS A 52 -16.42 -31.25 -39.93
CA HIS A 52 -17.51 -31.38 -38.95
C HIS A 52 -18.25 -32.73 -39.02
N GLN A 53 -18.12 -33.46 -40.14
CA GLN A 53 -18.71 -34.78 -40.33
C GLN A 53 -17.77 -35.91 -39.89
N LEU A 54 -16.55 -35.58 -39.46
CA LEU A 54 -15.52 -36.56 -39.11
C LEU A 54 -15.25 -36.58 -37.62
N ARG A 55 -14.98 -37.77 -37.11
CA ARG A 55 -14.29 -37.98 -35.84
C ARG A 55 -13.13 -38.95 -36.02
N PRO A 56 -12.09 -38.90 -35.18
CA PRO A 56 -11.07 -39.95 -35.15
C PRO A 56 -11.71 -41.32 -34.85
N VAL A 57 -10.99 -42.41 -35.14
CA VAL A 57 -11.39 -43.71 -34.57
C VAL A 57 -11.04 -43.70 -33.08
N PRO A 58 -11.96 -44.04 -32.16
CA PRO A 58 -11.63 -44.21 -30.75
C PRO A 58 -10.52 -45.25 -30.60
N THR A 59 -9.45 -44.93 -29.87
CA THR A 59 -8.29 -45.81 -29.71
C THR A 59 -8.72 -47.13 -29.04
N PRO A 60 -8.47 -48.31 -29.64
CA PRO A 60 -8.77 -49.59 -29.00
C PRO A 60 -7.69 -49.89 -27.96
N VAL A 61 -7.92 -49.50 -26.71
CA VAL A 61 -7.05 -49.90 -25.60
C VAL A 61 -7.91 -50.59 -24.56
N SER A 62 -7.80 -51.92 -24.52
CA SER A 62 -8.21 -52.82 -23.44
C SER A 62 -9.34 -52.28 -22.58
N ASP A 63 -10.55 -52.26 -23.14
CA ASP A 63 -11.74 -51.83 -22.42
C ASP A 63 -12.02 -52.83 -21.28
N TYR A 64 -11.50 -52.55 -20.09
CA TYR A 64 -12.03 -53.05 -18.80
C TYR A 64 -13.44 -52.49 -18.52
N TRP A 65 -14.19 -52.19 -19.58
CA TRP A 65 -15.58 -51.82 -19.49
C TRP A 65 -16.40 -53.09 -19.29
N GLU A 66 -17.09 -53.13 -18.16
CA GLU A 66 -18.18 -54.07 -17.91
C GLU A 66 -19.46 -53.43 -18.45
N VAL A 67 -20.04 -54.06 -19.48
CA VAL A 67 -21.30 -53.64 -20.11
C VAL A 67 -22.43 -53.88 -19.10
N LYS A 68 -23.22 -52.84 -18.79
CA LYS A 68 -24.36 -52.94 -17.87
C LYS A 68 -25.67 -52.66 -18.59
N ILE A 69 -26.76 -53.24 -18.09
CA ILE A 69 -28.11 -52.92 -18.53
C ILE A 69 -28.36 -51.42 -18.31
N GLY A 70 -28.85 -50.74 -19.34
CA GLY A 70 -29.07 -49.30 -19.37
C GLY A 70 -27.88 -48.49 -19.91
N ASP A 71 -26.70 -49.08 -20.10
CA ASP A 71 -25.54 -48.36 -20.66
C ASP A 71 -25.84 -47.86 -22.08
N LYS A 72 -25.38 -46.64 -22.37
CA LYS A 72 -25.40 -46.07 -23.72
C LYS A 72 -24.17 -46.54 -24.49
N VAL A 73 -24.38 -47.17 -25.63
CA VAL A 73 -23.35 -47.89 -26.37
C VAL A 73 -23.37 -47.50 -27.84
N GLU A 74 -22.27 -47.79 -28.53
CA GLU A 74 -22.26 -47.88 -29.98
C GLU A 74 -22.10 -49.34 -30.39
N ALA A 75 -23.03 -49.85 -31.20
CA ALA A 75 -23.06 -51.22 -31.68
C ALA A 75 -22.73 -51.30 -33.16
N PHE A 76 -21.86 -52.22 -33.56
CA PHE A 76 -21.43 -52.38 -34.95
C PHE A 76 -22.40 -53.28 -35.73
N ARG A 77 -23.15 -52.70 -36.68
CA ARG A 77 -24.13 -53.40 -37.54
C ARG A 77 -24.13 -52.80 -38.94
N LYS A 78 -24.27 -53.64 -39.97
CA LYS A 78 -24.36 -53.20 -41.38
C LYS A 78 -23.24 -52.22 -41.75
N HIS A 79 -21.99 -52.59 -41.39
CA HIS A 79 -20.75 -51.86 -41.66
C HIS A 79 -20.65 -50.46 -41.02
N ARG A 80 -21.39 -50.22 -39.94
CA ARG A 80 -21.48 -48.91 -39.25
C ARG A 80 -21.57 -49.08 -37.74
N TRP A 81 -21.14 -48.06 -37.02
CA TRP A 81 -21.43 -47.90 -35.60
C TRP A 81 -22.75 -47.16 -35.40
N TRP A 82 -23.67 -47.76 -34.65
CA TRP A 82 -24.99 -47.24 -34.34
C TRP A 82 -25.12 -46.95 -32.85
N GLU A 83 -25.64 -45.78 -32.52
CA GLU A 83 -26.00 -45.44 -31.14
C GLU A 83 -27.17 -46.30 -30.65
N GLY A 84 -27.01 -46.96 -29.50
CA GLY A 84 -28.06 -47.76 -28.88
C GLY A 84 -27.95 -47.77 -27.36
N ARG A 85 -28.88 -48.48 -26.72
CA ARG A 85 -28.87 -48.71 -25.27
C ARG A 85 -29.01 -50.20 -24.97
N VAL A 86 -28.20 -50.70 -24.04
CA VAL A 86 -28.30 -52.10 -23.59
C VAL A 86 -29.62 -52.28 -22.84
N SER A 87 -30.51 -53.14 -23.34
CA SER A 87 -31.81 -53.43 -22.72
C SER A 87 -31.80 -54.72 -21.90
N ALA A 88 -30.95 -55.70 -22.23
CA ALA A 88 -30.76 -56.91 -21.44
C ALA A 88 -29.35 -57.51 -21.56
N ASP A 89 -28.91 -58.22 -20.53
CA ASP A 89 -27.73 -59.10 -20.56
C ASP A 89 -28.22 -60.55 -20.69
N LEU A 90 -27.81 -61.22 -21.76
CA LEU A 90 -28.23 -62.60 -22.08
C LEU A 90 -27.21 -63.65 -21.59
N GLY A 91 -26.16 -63.22 -20.91
CA GLY A 91 -25.05 -64.07 -20.50
C GLY A 91 -24.10 -64.44 -21.64
N ASN A 92 -22.95 -65.02 -21.28
CA ASN A 92 -21.89 -65.45 -22.20
C ASN A 92 -21.38 -64.32 -23.13
N GLY A 93 -21.37 -63.08 -22.63
CA GLY A 93 -20.87 -61.91 -23.36
C GLY A 93 -21.78 -61.43 -24.49
N ARG A 94 -23.07 -61.77 -24.46
CA ARG A 94 -24.08 -61.31 -25.42
C ARG A 94 -25.09 -60.39 -24.74
N PHE A 95 -25.40 -59.28 -25.40
CA PHE A 95 -26.25 -58.22 -24.88
C PHE A 95 -27.33 -57.87 -25.90
N LEU A 96 -28.55 -57.63 -25.42
CA LEU A 96 -29.62 -57.08 -26.22
C LEU A 96 -29.48 -55.56 -26.23
N VAL A 97 -29.46 -54.95 -27.42
CA VAL A 97 -29.34 -53.50 -27.61
C VAL A 97 -30.58 -53.00 -28.34
N CYS A 98 -31.24 -52.02 -27.74
CA CYS A 98 -32.38 -51.29 -28.30
C CYS A 98 -31.89 -50.02 -29.01
N PHE A 99 -32.35 -49.81 -30.24
CA PHE A 99 -32.04 -48.64 -31.06
C PHE A 99 -33.21 -47.64 -31.09
N THR A 100 -32.98 -46.46 -31.67
CA THR A 100 -33.97 -45.36 -31.69
C THR A 100 -35.22 -45.66 -32.50
N ASP A 101 -35.18 -46.62 -33.42
CA ASP A 101 -36.32 -47.14 -34.20
C ASP A 101 -37.09 -48.24 -33.47
N SER A 102 -36.78 -48.50 -32.19
CA SER A 102 -37.35 -49.58 -31.37
C SER A 102 -37.03 -51.00 -31.88
N GLU A 103 -36.06 -51.18 -32.79
CA GLU A 103 -35.49 -52.50 -33.07
C GLU A 103 -34.59 -52.94 -31.91
N GLU A 104 -34.76 -54.18 -31.44
CA GLU A 104 -33.84 -54.82 -30.49
C GLU A 104 -33.06 -55.93 -31.17
N MET A 105 -31.74 -55.95 -30.97
CA MET A 105 -30.86 -56.97 -31.56
C MET A 105 -29.78 -57.41 -30.58
N VAL A 106 -29.36 -58.67 -30.74
CA VAL A 106 -28.33 -59.29 -29.90
C VAL A 106 -26.95 -59.01 -30.48
N PHE A 107 -26.05 -58.47 -29.65
CA PHE A 107 -24.65 -58.23 -30.00
C PHE A 107 -23.70 -58.92 -29.02
N PRO A 108 -22.61 -59.52 -29.51
CA PRO A 108 -21.52 -59.93 -28.65
C PRO A 108 -20.70 -58.70 -28.22
N LYS A 109 -19.97 -58.82 -27.10
CA LYS A 109 -19.22 -57.70 -26.48
C LYS A 109 -18.22 -57.02 -27.43
N ASP A 110 -17.58 -57.77 -28.32
CA ASP A 110 -16.58 -57.28 -29.27
C ASP A 110 -17.16 -56.38 -30.37
N LEU A 111 -18.48 -56.45 -30.59
CA LEU A 111 -19.20 -55.55 -31.48
C LEU A 111 -19.85 -54.36 -30.75
N LEU A 112 -19.53 -54.16 -29.46
CA LEU A 112 -20.00 -53.05 -28.63
C LEU A 112 -18.84 -52.20 -28.12
N ARG A 113 -19.07 -50.89 -28.00
CA ARG A 113 -18.17 -49.97 -27.30
C ARG A 113 -18.95 -48.91 -26.53
N ILE A 114 -18.28 -48.29 -25.56
CA ILE A 114 -18.84 -47.14 -24.82
C ILE A 114 -19.21 -46.04 -25.83
N HIS A 115 -20.42 -45.50 -25.72
CA HIS A 115 -20.81 -44.34 -26.52
C HIS A 115 -19.98 -43.11 -26.12
N ARG A 116 -19.30 -42.51 -27.09
CA ARG A 116 -18.46 -41.31 -26.89
C ARG A 116 -18.75 -40.27 -27.97
N GLN A 117 -18.75 -39.01 -27.56
CA GLN A 117 -18.87 -37.86 -28.46
C GLN A 117 -17.49 -37.24 -28.67
N TRP A 118 -17.21 -36.81 -29.90
CA TRP A 118 -16.01 -36.05 -30.22
C TRP A 118 -16.35 -34.55 -30.20
N ILE A 119 -15.93 -33.85 -29.15
CA ILE A 119 -16.26 -32.44 -28.90
C ILE A 119 -14.96 -31.68 -28.66
N ASN A 120 -14.76 -30.55 -29.36
CA ASN A 120 -13.60 -29.67 -29.20
C ASN A 120 -12.26 -30.44 -29.14
N HIS A 121 -12.03 -31.31 -30.12
CA HIS A 121 -10.83 -32.14 -30.24
C HIS A 121 -10.60 -33.15 -29.09
N ASN A 122 -11.65 -33.51 -28.34
CA ASN A 122 -11.58 -34.47 -27.24
C ASN A 122 -12.73 -35.47 -27.27
N TRP A 123 -12.48 -36.69 -26.81
CA TRP A 123 -13.53 -37.68 -26.56
C TRP A 123 -14.23 -37.40 -25.24
N VAL A 124 -15.55 -37.45 -25.23
CA VAL A 124 -16.41 -37.28 -24.05
C VAL A 124 -17.33 -38.49 -23.95
N PRO A 125 -17.22 -39.33 -22.89
CA PRO A 125 -16.20 -39.29 -21.84
C PRO A 125 -14.77 -39.53 -22.37
N PRO A 126 -13.71 -39.11 -21.64
CA PRO A 126 -12.31 -39.23 -22.07
C PRO A 126 -11.84 -40.69 -22.17
N ILE A 127 -10.95 -40.97 -23.13
CA ILE A 127 -10.33 -42.29 -23.33
C ILE A 127 -9.16 -42.39 -22.33
N THR A 128 -9.24 -43.29 -21.34
CA THR A 128 -8.27 -43.64 -20.27
C THR A 128 -8.35 -42.97 -18.87
N ASN A 129 -7.77 -43.68 -17.90
CA ASN A 129 -7.99 -43.71 -16.44
C ASN A 129 -8.24 -42.36 -15.72
N HIS A 130 -9.45 -42.21 -15.14
CA HIS A 130 -9.87 -41.08 -14.29
C HIS A 130 -8.92 -40.76 -13.11
N LYS A 131 -8.07 -41.71 -12.69
CA LYS A 131 -7.11 -41.54 -11.58
C LYS A 131 -5.84 -40.80 -11.98
N GLU A 132 -5.35 -40.94 -13.22
CA GLU A 132 -4.09 -40.31 -13.66
C GLU A 132 -4.31 -38.85 -14.05
N LEU A 133 -5.38 -38.55 -14.80
CA LEU A 133 -5.76 -37.17 -15.14
C LEU A 133 -6.01 -36.28 -13.91
N ARG A 134 -6.67 -36.80 -12.87
CA ARG A 134 -6.88 -36.05 -11.61
C ARG A 134 -5.57 -35.79 -10.86
N ARG A 135 -4.58 -36.68 -10.96
CA ARG A 135 -3.25 -36.49 -10.36
C ARG A 135 -2.43 -35.48 -11.16
N GLU A 136 -2.48 -35.54 -12.48
CA GLU A 136 -1.75 -34.63 -13.37
C GLU A 136 -2.33 -33.20 -13.31
N GLN A 137 -3.66 -33.06 -13.34
CA GLN A 137 -4.32 -31.75 -13.20
C GLN A 137 -4.11 -31.13 -11.81
N LYS A 138 -4.07 -31.94 -10.74
CA LYS A 138 -3.70 -31.45 -9.40
C LYS A 138 -2.23 -31.01 -9.34
N ARG A 139 -1.30 -31.76 -9.96
CA ARG A 139 0.12 -31.38 -10.04
C ARG A 139 0.31 -30.08 -10.82
N GLN A 140 -0.25 -29.98 -12.02
CA GLN A 140 -0.17 -28.77 -12.85
C GLN A 140 -0.85 -27.55 -12.20
N SER A 141 -1.99 -27.73 -11.53
CA SER A 141 -2.65 -26.64 -10.79
C SER A 141 -1.86 -26.21 -9.54
N GLN A 142 -1.14 -27.11 -8.87
CA GLN A 142 -0.28 -26.75 -7.73
C GLN A 142 1.03 -26.11 -8.18
N GLU A 143 1.57 -26.54 -9.31
CA GLU A 143 2.79 -26.00 -9.92
C GLU A 143 2.57 -24.58 -10.48
N ASN A 144 1.48 -24.35 -11.22
CA ASN A 144 1.12 -23.03 -11.75
C ASN A 144 0.74 -21.98 -10.68
N LYS A 145 0.37 -22.42 -9.46
CA LYS A 145 0.10 -21.53 -8.33
C LYS A 145 1.33 -21.23 -7.47
N ARG A 146 2.33 -22.12 -7.43
CA ARG A 146 3.55 -21.95 -6.62
C ARG A 146 4.60 -21.03 -7.27
N ASN A 147 4.58 -20.84 -8.59
CA ASN A 147 5.73 -20.25 -9.29
C ASN A 147 5.60 -18.79 -9.70
N ARG A 148 4.41 -18.17 -9.66
CA ARG A 148 4.23 -16.80 -10.20
C ARG A 148 5.04 -15.72 -9.47
N ILE A 149 5.22 -15.84 -8.15
CA ILE A 149 6.06 -14.89 -7.40
C ILE A 149 7.55 -15.21 -7.61
N CYS A 150 7.91 -16.48 -7.72
CA CYS A 150 9.28 -16.92 -7.99
C CYS A 150 9.78 -16.50 -9.39
N GLU A 151 8.89 -16.20 -10.32
CA GLU A 151 9.20 -15.72 -11.67
C GLU A 151 9.40 -14.20 -11.75
N LEU A 152 9.03 -13.44 -10.71
CA LEU A 152 9.20 -11.98 -10.70
C LEU A 152 10.69 -11.60 -10.75
N PRO A 153 11.09 -10.50 -11.41
CA PRO A 153 12.46 -9.98 -11.36
C PRO A 153 12.91 -9.56 -9.96
N ASP A 154 14.22 -9.58 -9.70
CA ASP A 154 14.79 -9.23 -8.39
C ASP A 154 14.39 -7.84 -7.91
N CYS A 155 14.33 -6.85 -8.81
CA CYS A 155 13.91 -5.49 -8.46
C CYS A 155 12.47 -5.42 -7.92
N ILE A 156 11.57 -6.26 -8.44
CA ILE A 156 10.17 -6.34 -7.98
C ILE A 156 10.11 -7.05 -6.63
N LEU A 157 10.89 -8.12 -6.45
CA LEU A 157 10.97 -8.81 -5.15
C LEU A 157 11.55 -7.91 -4.06
N LEU A 158 12.61 -7.16 -4.36
CA LEU A 158 13.19 -6.16 -3.45
C LEU A 158 12.17 -5.06 -3.11
N HIS A 159 11.39 -4.61 -4.09
CA HIS A 159 10.32 -3.65 -3.85
C HIS A 159 9.24 -4.23 -2.93
N ILE A 160 8.79 -5.47 -3.15
CA ILE A 160 7.83 -6.15 -2.27
C ILE A 160 8.40 -6.27 -0.84
N LEU A 161 9.64 -6.73 -0.70
CA LEU A 161 10.30 -6.87 0.59
C LEU A 161 10.50 -5.52 1.30
N SER A 162 10.64 -4.42 0.56
CA SER A 162 10.80 -3.07 1.13
C SER A 162 9.55 -2.57 1.89
N PHE A 163 8.39 -3.20 1.67
CA PHE A 163 7.16 -2.92 2.42
C PHE A 163 7.02 -3.77 3.69
N LEU A 164 7.91 -4.76 3.89
CA LEU A 164 7.88 -5.62 5.06
C LEU A 164 8.72 -5.03 6.19
N GLU A 165 8.35 -5.35 7.43
CA GLU A 165 9.28 -5.17 8.55
C GLU A 165 10.49 -6.09 8.37
N ALA A 166 11.63 -5.69 8.91
CA ALA A 166 12.88 -6.40 8.72
C ALA A 166 12.81 -7.85 9.20
N GLN A 167 12.07 -8.12 10.30
CA GLN A 167 11.85 -9.48 10.79
C GLN A 167 11.09 -10.34 9.78
N ASP A 168 10.05 -9.80 9.17
CA ASP A 168 9.24 -10.51 8.18
C ASP A 168 10.01 -10.70 6.86
N ALA A 169 10.77 -9.70 6.44
CA ALA A 169 11.69 -9.84 5.32
C ALA A 169 12.70 -10.97 5.58
N VAL A 170 13.31 -11.03 6.77
CA VAL A 170 14.24 -12.12 7.14
C VAL A 170 13.54 -13.48 7.14
N ARG A 171 12.28 -13.57 7.60
CA ARG A 171 11.51 -14.82 7.55
C ARG A 171 11.34 -15.34 6.13
N THR A 172 11.26 -14.47 5.12
CA THR A 172 11.18 -14.92 3.71
C THR A 172 12.44 -15.65 3.22
N CYS A 173 13.58 -15.54 3.93
CA CYS A 173 14.81 -16.26 3.58
C CYS A 173 14.63 -17.78 3.56
N ILE A 174 13.64 -18.33 4.28
CA ILE A 174 13.36 -19.78 4.30
C ILE A 174 12.75 -20.28 2.99
N LEU A 175 12.23 -19.38 2.14
CA LEU A 175 11.51 -19.74 0.92
C LEU A 175 12.45 -20.26 -0.17
N SER A 176 13.63 -19.65 -0.33
CA SER A 176 14.71 -20.15 -1.20
C SER A 176 16.01 -19.36 -1.02
N LYS A 177 17.11 -19.85 -1.61
CA LYS A 177 18.40 -19.14 -1.66
C LYS A 177 18.28 -17.73 -2.24
N ARG A 178 17.46 -17.56 -3.29
CA ARG A 178 17.23 -16.27 -3.96
C ARG A 178 16.68 -15.22 -2.99
N TRP A 179 15.65 -15.56 -2.22
CA TRP A 179 15.06 -14.65 -1.24
C TRP A 179 16.05 -14.35 -0.11
N LYS A 180 16.83 -15.35 0.33
CA LYS A 180 17.91 -15.14 1.31
C LYS A 180 18.93 -14.11 0.83
N ASP A 181 19.31 -14.13 -0.44
CA ASP A 181 20.29 -13.17 -0.98
C ASP A 181 19.66 -11.78 -1.19
N LEU A 182 18.43 -11.71 -1.69
CA LEU A 182 17.71 -10.44 -1.84
C LEU A 182 17.48 -9.71 -0.50
N CYS A 183 17.19 -10.45 0.58
CA CYS A 183 17.03 -9.85 1.90
C CYS A 183 18.30 -9.12 2.40
N LYS A 184 19.49 -9.52 1.94
CA LYS A 184 20.74 -8.85 2.29
C LYS A 184 20.91 -7.51 1.58
N CYS A 185 20.23 -7.33 0.45
CA CYS A 185 20.34 -6.17 -0.44
C CYS A 185 19.22 -5.12 -0.23
N LEU A 186 18.42 -5.25 0.83
CA LEU A 186 17.27 -4.36 1.05
C LEU A 186 17.70 -2.91 1.24
N THR A 187 17.12 -1.99 0.49
CA THR A 187 17.44 -0.55 0.62
C THR A 187 16.63 0.14 1.71
N THR A 188 15.60 -0.53 2.24
CA THR A 188 14.72 -0.04 3.30
C THR A 188 14.62 -1.07 4.42
N LEU A 189 14.83 -0.64 5.65
CA LEU A 189 14.68 -1.46 6.85
C LEU A 189 13.79 -0.77 7.87
N THR A 190 12.81 -1.50 8.37
CA THR A 190 11.93 -1.08 9.46
C THR A 190 12.01 -2.10 10.58
N TYR A 191 12.37 -1.64 11.78
CA TYR A 191 12.36 -2.46 12.98
C TYR A 191 11.25 -1.99 13.92
N THR A 192 10.31 -2.88 14.21
CA THR A 192 9.26 -2.67 15.21
C THR A 192 9.27 -3.84 16.20
N PRO A 193 9.40 -3.59 17.51
CA PRO A 193 9.36 -4.63 18.52
C PRO A 193 7.92 -5.11 18.66
N VAL A 194 7.76 -6.43 18.75
CA VAL A 194 6.47 -7.02 19.07
C VAL A 194 6.14 -6.68 20.53
N LEU A 195 5.00 -6.01 20.73
CA LEU A 195 4.54 -5.29 21.94
C LEU A 195 4.52 -6.09 23.28
N LEU A 196 4.93 -7.36 23.31
CA LEU A 196 4.77 -8.26 24.46
C LEU A 196 6.08 -8.91 24.95
N THR A 197 7.21 -8.74 24.26
CA THR A 197 8.47 -9.41 24.63
C THR A 197 9.72 -8.53 24.46
N SER A 198 9.55 -7.21 24.41
CA SER A 198 10.63 -6.26 24.10
C SER A 198 11.69 -6.18 25.20
N SER A 199 12.65 -7.11 25.20
CA SER A 199 13.95 -6.96 25.85
C SER A 199 14.94 -6.28 24.90
N ASN A 200 15.96 -5.63 25.45
CA ASN A 200 17.07 -5.05 24.68
C ASN A 200 17.72 -6.09 23.74
N ASP A 201 17.74 -7.37 24.14
CA ASP A 201 18.31 -8.47 23.37
C ASP A 201 17.73 -8.60 21.95
N SER A 202 16.45 -8.28 21.77
CA SER A 202 15.78 -8.35 20.46
C SER A 202 16.32 -7.31 19.47
N PHE A 203 16.62 -6.10 19.97
CA PHE A 203 17.20 -5.04 19.16
C PHE A 203 18.68 -5.30 18.89
N GLU A 204 19.44 -5.79 19.88
CA GLU A 204 20.84 -6.19 19.69
C GLU A 204 20.98 -7.29 18.65
N GLN A 205 20.11 -8.32 18.69
CA GLN A 205 20.07 -9.37 17.67
C GLN A 205 19.77 -8.81 16.28
N PHE A 206 18.83 -7.88 16.18
CA PHE A 206 18.54 -7.17 14.93
C PHE A 206 19.77 -6.41 14.42
N MET A 207 20.40 -5.59 15.26
CA MET A 207 21.57 -4.80 14.90
C MET A 207 22.75 -5.68 14.48
N SER A 208 23.00 -6.76 15.24
CA SER A 208 24.03 -7.75 14.91
C SER A 208 23.77 -8.40 13.54
N TRP A 209 22.52 -8.76 13.24
CA TRP A 209 22.15 -9.28 11.92
C TRP A 209 22.38 -8.22 10.82
N VAL A 210 21.91 -6.98 11.01
CA VAL A 210 22.06 -5.91 10.02
C VAL A 210 23.54 -5.64 9.72
N LEU A 211 24.38 -5.56 10.74
CA LEU A 211 25.80 -5.24 10.60
C LEU A 211 26.62 -6.40 10.01
N SER A 212 26.26 -7.65 10.29
CA SER A 212 27.02 -8.83 9.87
C SER A 212 26.55 -9.48 8.56
N SER A 213 25.26 -9.39 8.26
CA SER A 213 24.63 -10.22 7.23
C SER A 213 24.23 -9.47 5.97
N ARG A 214 24.20 -8.14 6.00
CA ARG A 214 23.85 -7.33 4.82
C ARG A 214 24.97 -7.33 3.78
N ASP A 215 24.56 -7.16 2.53
CA ASP A 215 25.49 -6.91 1.44
C ASP A 215 25.90 -5.44 1.47
N HIS A 216 27.17 -5.17 1.80
CA HIS A 216 27.71 -3.81 1.88
C HIS A 216 27.83 -3.12 0.51
N SER A 217 27.71 -3.85 -0.61
CA SER A 217 27.59 -3.23 -1.93
C SER A 217 26.21 -2.59 -2.15
N SER A 218 25.20 -3.01 -1.39
CA SER A 218 23.84 -2.50 -1.46
C SER A 218 23.61 -1.40 -0.42
N SER A 219 23.41 -0.17 -0.91
CA SER A 219 23.19 1.00 -0.05
C SER A 219 21.89 0.88 0.75
N LEU A 220 21.97 1.05 2.07
CA LEU A 220 20.78 1.30 2.90
C LEU A 220 20.39 2.77 2.75
N LEU A 221 19.16 3.02 2.30
CA LEU A 221 18.64 4.36 2.01
C LEU A 221 17.63 4.81 3.07
N ASN A 222 16.79 3.91 3.55
CA ASN A 222 15.73 4.22 4.50
C ASN A 222 15.84 3.33 5.73
N LEU A 223 15.91 3.95 6.90
CA LEU A 223 15.99 3.25 8.18
C LEU A 223 14.91 3.78 9.12
N THR A 224 14.04 2.90 9.60
CA THR A 224 13.04 3.19 10.62
C THR A 224 13.25 2.26 11.80
N ILE A 225 13.43 2.82 13.00
CA ILE A 225 13.64 2.07 14.23
C ILE A 225 12.63 2.54 15.26
N HIS A 226 11.78 1.63 15.71
CA HIS A 226 10.96 1.77 16.90
C HIS A 226 11.65 0.92 17.97
N ALA A 227 12.32 1.47 18.99
CA ALA A 227 13.04 0.62 19.94
C ALA A 227 13.33 1.28 21.29
N CYS A 228 13.58 0.43 22.29
CA CYS A 228 14.34 0.82 23.49
C CYS A 228 15.83 0.87 23.10
N MET A 229 16.46 2.04 23.24
CA MET A 229 17.84 2.29 22.79
C MET A 229 18.81 2.32 23.99
N ASP A 230 18.74 1.34 24.88
CA ASP A 230 19.65 1.24 26.02
C ASP A 230 20.78 0.26 25.70
N GLY A 231 22.00 0.78 25.43
CA GLY A 231 23.22 -0.01 25.22
C GLY A 231 23.61 -0.31 23.77
N ALA A 232 22.78 0.05 22.78
CA ALA A 232 22.99 -0.26 21.36
C ALA A 232 23.32 0.99 20.49
N GLU A 233 23.75 2.09 21.11
CA GLU A 233 24.04 3.34 20.41
C GLU A 233 25.22 3.24 19.45
N GLU A 234 26.28 2.52 19.84
CA GLU A 234 27.49 2.38 19.02
C GLU A 234 27.22 1.64 17.71
N ASP A 235 26.38 0.61 17.75
CA ASP A 235 26.04 -0.17 16.57
C ASP A 235 25.12 0.60 15.64
N LEU A 236 24.18 1.38 16.19
CA LEU A 236 23.39 2.31 15.39
C LEU A 236 24.29 3.37 14.74
N TYR A 237 25.28 3.89 15.47
CA TYR A 237 26.26 4.82 14.92
C TYR A 237 27.04 4.21 13.76
N LYS A 238 27.57 2.98 13.93
CA LYS A 238 28.29 2.28 12.85
C LYS A 238 27.39 2.16 11.62
N LEU A 239 26.14 1.76 11.82
CA LEU A 239 25.17 1.59 10.74
C LEU A 239 24.90 2.90 9.98
N ILE A 240 24.67 3.99 10.71
CA ILE A 240 24.39 5.31 10.10
C ILE A 240 25.62 5.81 9.33
N LYS A 241 26.83 5.64 9.88
CA LYS A 241 28.06 6.16 9.30
C LYS A 241 28.46 5.46 7.99
N ILE A 242 28.26 4.15 7.90
CA ILE A 242 28.67 3.37 6.71
C ILE A 242 27.66 3.43 5.56
N ASN A 243 26.45 3.98 5.79
CA ASN A 243 25.38 4.00 4.80
C ASN A 243 24.98 5.41 4.37
N PRO A 244 24.75 5.65 3.07
CA PRO A 244 24.27 6.94 2.57
C PRO A 244 22.76 7.09 2.77
N LEU A 245 22.32 7.12 4.04
CA LEU A 245 20.90 7.20 4.39
C LEU A 245 20.27 8.46 3.77
N LEU A 246 19.12 8.27 3.11
CA LEU A 246 18.24 9.33 2.61
C LEU A 246 17.17 9.71 3.64
N SER A 247 16.67 8.73 4.37
CA SER A 247 15.64 8.89 5.41
C SER A 247 16.00 8.12 6.67
N LEU A 248 15.99 8.81 7.81
CA LEU A 248 16.18 8.21 9.13
C LEU A 248 15.01 8.56 10.03
N LYS A 249 14.36 7.53 10.60
CA LYS A 249 13.26 7.66 11.55
C LYS A 249 13.58 6.85 12.81
N ILE A 250 13.60 7.51 13.97
CA ILE A 250 13.88 6.86 15.25
C ILE A 250 12.79 7.24 16.24
N PHE A 251 12.07 6.23 16.71
CA PHE A 251 11.02 6.33 17.72
C PHE A 251 11.48 5.55 18.96
N GLY A 252 12.05 6.28 19.92
CA GLY A 252 12.51 5.75 21.19
C GLY A 252 11.44 5.82 22.27
N TYR A 253 11.24 4.73 23.02
CA TYR A 253 10.27 4.64 24.13
C TYR A 253 10.92 4.44 25.51
N ALA A 254 12.26 4.43 25.57
CA ALA A 254 13.04 4.21 26.78
C ALA A 254 14.13 5.28 26.93
N LYS A 255 15.09 5.08 27.86
CA LYS A 255 16.18 6.02 28.14
C LYS A 255 16.79 6.51 26.83
N CYS A 256 16.78 7.84 26.66
CA CYS A 256 17.34 8.45 25.47
C CYS A 256 18.79 7.98 25.33
N PRO A 257 19.23 7.47 24.16
CA PRO A 257 20.65 7.33 23.89
C PRO A 257 21.25 8.70 24.16
N LYS A 258 22.36 8.84 24.90
CA LYS A 258 22.91 10.16 25.31
C LYS A 258 22.79 11.12 24.11
N SER A 259 21.81 12.01 24.10
CA SER A 259 21.30 12.64 22.85
C SER A 259 22.33 13.58 22.24
N GLU A 260 23.30 13.96 23.06
CA GLU A 260 24.58 14.55 22.70
C GLU A 260 25.35 13.76 21.65
N LEU A 261 25.05 12.48 21.42
CA LEU A 261 25.76 11.64 20.46
C LEU A 261 25.03 11.61 19.10
N LEU A 262 23.75 11.26 19.03
CA LEU A 262 23.13 10.96 17.73
C LEU A 262 23.09 12.17 16.77
N LEU A 263 22.60 13.33 17.22
CA LEU A 263 22.46 14.50 16.33
C LEU A 263 23.82 15.01 15.82
N PRO A 264 24.87 15.14 16.67
CA PRO A 264 26.20 15.47 16.19
C PRO A 264 26.79 14.44 15.23
N LEU A 265 26.44 13.16 15.34
CA LEU A 265 26.90 12.12 14.43
C LEU A 265 26.29 12.23 13.02
N LEU A 266 25.14 12.90 12.88
CA LEU A 266 24.52 13.17 11.59
C LEU A 266 25.12 14.41 10.90
N PHE A 267 26.00 15.15 11.58
CA PHE A 267 26.60 16.36 11.01
C PHE A 267 27.47 16.03 9.80
N GLY A 268 27.30 16.81 8.74
CA GLY A 268 27.99 16.61 7.48
C GLY A 268 27.42 15.49 6.61
N SER A 269 26.31 14.83 7.01
CA SER A 269 25.61 13.90 6.13
C SER A 269 25.13 14.62 4.86
N ARG A 270 25.59 14.13 3.71
CA ARG A 270 25.32 14.73 2.39
C ARG A 270 24.13 14.08 1.66
N SER A 271 23.65 12.94 2.16
CA SER A 271 22.55 12.18 1.57
C SER A 271 21.23 12.35 2.33
N LEU A 272 21.29 12.64 3.63
CA LEU A 272 20.10 12.63 4.50
C LEU A 272 19.18 13.81 4.17
N THR A 273 18.00 13.49 3.63
CA THR A 273 16.98 14.47 3.23
C THR A 273 15.80 14.53 4.20
N PHE A 274 15.55 13.44 4.94
CA PHE A 274 14.46 13.32 5.89
C PHE A 274 14.96 12.77 7.23
N LEU A 275 14.68 13.48 8.32
CA LEU A 275 15.02 13.08 9.69
C LEU A 275 13.80 13.22 10.59
N ASP A 276 13.38 12.14 11.23
CA ASP A 276 12.30 12.13 12.23
C ASP A 276 12.79 11.46 13.51
N LEU A 277 12.90 12.25 14.57
CA LEU A 277 13.38 11.80 15.87
C LEU A 277 12.30 12.05 16.90
N SER A 278 11.91 10.99 17.61
CA SER A 278 10.92 11.05 18.68
C SER A 278 11.39 10.23 19.87
N TYR A 279 11.53 10.87 21.03
CA TYR A 279 11.94 10.23 22.29
C TYR A 279 10.86 10.36 23.35
N CYS A 280 9.80 9.56 23.23
CA CYS A 280 8.65 9.62 24.14
C CYS A 280 8.99 8.91 25.46
N MET A 281 9.27 9.69 26.51
CA MET A 281 9.70 9.19 27.83
C MET A 281 8.70 9.53 28.94
N LYS A 282 8.76 8.77 30.05
CA LYS A 282 8.07 9.13 31.29
C LYS A 282 8.65 10.38 31.98
N ASN A 283 9.91 10.78 31.72
CA ASN A 283 10.59 11.91 32.42
C ASN A 283 11.85 12.49 31.74
N GLY A 284 12.00 12.48 30.40
CA GLY A 284 13.20 13.09 29.81
C GLY A 284 13.09 13.41 28.33
N TYR A 285 13.28 14.68 28.00
CA TYR A 285 13.41 15.15 26.63
C TYR A 285 14.88 14.99 26.20
N ALA A 286 15.12 14.76 24.90
CA ALA A 286 16.45 14.72 24.32
C ALA A 286 17.03 16.13 24.19
N LYS A 287 18.32 16.35 24.52
CA LYS A 287 18.94 17.68 24.34
C LYS A 287 19.37 17.87 22.89
N CYS A 288 18.86 18.90 22.23
CA CYS A 288 19.28 19.27 20.88
C CYS A 288 20.63 20.02 20.93
N PRO A 289 21.58 19.73 20.03
CA PRO A 289 22.77 20.56 19.84
C PRO A 289 22.42 22.01 19.53
N LYS A 290 23.32 22.93 19.89
CA LYS A 290 23.18 24.38 19.63
C LYS A 290 23.09 24.72 18.14
N SER A 291 23.61 23.88 17.25
CA SER A 291 23.55 24.06 15.80
C SER A 291 23.54 22.71 15.12
N LEU A 292 22.63 22.51 14.17
CA LEU A 292 22.53 21.32 13.34
C LEU A 292 23.17 21.60 11.96
N HIS A 293 24.13 20.77 11.56
CA HIS A 293 24.81 20.92 10.27
C HIS A 293 24.52 19.72 9.36
N ILE A 294 23.32 19.66 8.80
CA ILE A 294 22.89 18.56 7.90
C ILE A 294 22.51 19.17 6.53
N PRO A 295 23.48 19.33 5.63
CA PRO A 295 23.36 20.23 4.47
C PRO A 295 22.34 19.79 3.41
N ALA A 296 21.99 18.50 3.33
CA ALA A 296 21.00 17.97 2.39
C ALA A 296 19.59 17.85 2.98
N LEU A 297 19.39 18.23 4.25
CA LEU A 297 18.16 17.99 4.99
C LEU A 297 17.03 18.88 4.49
N ARG A 298 15.95 18.27 4.01
CA ARG A 298 14.74 18.94 3.51
C ARG A 298 13.60 18.92 4.52
N THR A 299 13.52 17.86 5.33
CA THR A 299 12.46 17.68 6.31
C THR A 299 13.04 17.23 7.65
N LEU A 300 12.73 17.99 8.70
CA LEU A 300 13.16 17.71 10.06
C LEU A 300 11.94 17.65 10.99
N HIS A 301 11.73 16.50 11.61
CA HIS A 301 10.79 16.33 12.70
C HIS A 301 11.54 16.05 13.99
N LEU A 302 11.27 16.84 15.02
CA LEU A 302 11.80 16.67 16.36
C LEU A 302 10.63 16.58 17.33
N GLN A 303 10.54 15.46 18.04
CA GLN A 303 9.54 15.24 19.08
C GLN A 303 10.21 14.95 20.41
N TRP A 304 9.79 15.62 21.48
CA TRP A 304 10.35 15.45 22.83
C TRP A 304 11.81 15.92 22.95
N PHE A 305 12.11 17.13 22.45
CA PHE A 305 13.44 17.74 22.52
C PHE A 305 13.51 18.99 23.41
N HIS A 306 14.63 19.15 24.12
CA HIS A 306 15.06 20.36 24.80
C HIS A 306 15.98 21.19 23.91
N PHE A 307 15.77 22.50 23.91
CA PHE A 307 16.65 23.47 23.26
C PHE A 307 17.37 24.34 24.29
N VAL A 308 18.64 24.64 24.02
CA VAL A 308 19.49 25.50 24.84
C VAL A 308 19.86 26.78 24.09
N ALA A 309 20.21 27.82 24.84
CA ALA A 309 20.54 29.10 24.25
C ALA A 309 21.81 29.00 23.39
N THR A 310 21.70 29.56 22.20
CA THR A 310 22.79 29.71 21.24
C THR A 310 23.50 31.04 21.45
N HIS A 311 22.74 32.13 21.60
CA HIS A 311 23.17 33.50 21.88
C HIS A 311 22.00 34.26 22.50
N ASP A 312 22.25 35.24 23.39
CA ASP A 312 21.23 36.16 23.94
C ASP A 312 19.89 35.51 24.36
N HIS A 313 19.95 34.40 25.11
CA HIS A 313 18.77 33.61 25.53
C HIS A 313 17.93 33.02 24.37
N CYS A 314 18.37 33.16 23.12
CA CYS A 314 17.74 32.65 21.92
C CYS A 314 18.30 31.27 21.56
N ALA A 315 17.41 30.30 21.36
CA ALA A 315 17.73 28.97 20.85
C ALA A 315 17.39 28.90 19.35
N ASP A 316 18.41 28.71 18.50
CA ASP A 316 18.23 28.54 17.05
C ASP A 316 19.19 27.48 16.47
N PRO A 317 18.83 26.19 16.52
CA PRO A 317 19.70 25.13 16.02
C PRO A 317 19.61 24.91 14.51
N PHE A 318 18.72 25.60 13.79
CA PHE A 318 18.39 25.33 12.38
C PHE A 318 19.09 26.17 11.27
N PRO A 319 19.88 27.24 11.52
CA PRO A 319 20.38 28.10 10.45
C PRO A 319 21.28 27.41 9.42
N ASN A 320 21.99 26.37 9.85
CA ASN A 320 22.96 25.64 9.04
C ASN A 320 22.34 24.48 8.21
N CYS A 321 21.02 24.29 8.28
CA CYS A 321 20.28 23.39 7.40
C CYS A 321 19.79 24.15 6.16
N HIS A 322 20.70 24.40 5.21
CA HIS A 322 20.51 25.34 4.10
C HIS A 322 19.47 24.97 3.04
N VAL A 323 18.95 23.75 3.04
CA VAL A 323 17.90 23.28 2.10
C VAL A 323 16.64 22.82 2.81
N LEU A 324 16.51 23.14 4.10
CA LEU A 324 15.39 22.75 4.94
C LEU A 324 14.11 23.42 4.45
N ASN A 325 13.13 22.62 4.08
CA ASN A 325 11.84 23.05 3.55
C ASN A 325 10.70 22.90 4.57
N THR A 326 10.76 21.85 5.39
CA THR A 326 9.74 21.51 6.37
C THR A 326 10.37 21.27 7.75
N LEU A 327 9.88 21.98 8.76
CA LEU A 327 10.26 21.82 10.16
C LEU A 327 9.04 21.52 11.01
N VAL A 328 9.09 20.43 11.77
CA VAL A 328 8.03 20.00 12.68
C VAL A 328 8.61 19.81 14.07
N LEU A 329 8.12 20.59 15.03
CA LEU A 329 8.50 20.51 16.44
C LEU A 329 7.29 20.08 17.25
N ILE A 330 7.38 18.97 18.00
CA ILE A 330 6.26 18.44 18.78
C ILE A 330 6.71 18.16 20.22
N ALA A 331 5.99 18.66 21.21
CA ALA A 331 6.32 18.44 22.62
C ALA A 331 7.78 18.78 22.91
N CYS A 332 8.22 20.00 22.58
CA CYS A 332 9.57 20.48 22.84
C CYS A 332 9.57 21.57 23.92
N SER A 333 10.71 21.85 24.52
CA SER A 333 10.81 22.95 25.49
C SER A 333 12.20 23.56 25.53
N LEU A 334 12.27 24.78 26.05
CA LEU A 334 13.53 25.47 26.30
C LEU A 334 13.98 25.17 27.72
N ILE A 335 15.29 25.01 27.91
CA ILE A 335 15.91 24.74 29.22
C ILE A 335 17.05 25.72 29.47
N GLU A 336 17.58 25.68 30.70
CA GLU A 336 18.69 26.52 31.14
C GLU A 336 18.31 28.01 31.04
N ASP A 337 19.10 28.82 30.34
CA ASP A 337 18.91 30.25 30.13
C ASP A 337 18.13 30.58 28.85
N ALA A 338 17.66 29.57 28.10
CA ALA A 338 16.92 29.78 26.87
C ALA A 338 15.49 30.25 27.15
N GLN A 339 15.11 31.37 26.56
CA GLN A 339 13.79 31.98 26.68
C GLN A 339 13.11 32.11 25.31
N VAL A 340 13.87 32.43 24.26
CA VAL A 340 13.33 32.69 22.92
C VAL A 340 13.61 31.51 22.01
N LEU A 341 12.57 30.95 21.39
CA LEU A 341 12.74 30.00 20.28
C LEU A 341 12.82 30.80 18.98
N CYS A 342 14.01 30.84 18.40
CA CYS A 342 14.24 31.51 17.13
C CYS A 342 14.22 30.47 16.01
N ILE A 343 13.48 30.76 14.94
CA ILE A 343 13.45 29.95 13.72
C ILE A 343 13.99 30.80 12.57
N SER A 344 15.32 30.77 12.39
CA SER A 344 15.98 31.50 11.31
C SER A 344 16.40 30.55 10.19
N ASN A 345 15.64 30.52 9.10
CA ASN A 345 15.96 29.67 7.96
C ASN A 345 15.35 30.24 6.66
N GLN A 346 16.19 30.48 5.66
CA GLN A 346 15.79 31.14 4.41
C GLN A 346 15.03 30.22 3.46
N THR A 347 15.15 28.89 3.57
CA THR A 347 14.49 27.93 2.66
C THR A 347 13.22 27.32 3.24
N LEU A 348 12.96 27.57 4.52
CA LEU A 348 11.83 27.00 5.25
C LEU A 348 10.51 27.51 4.67
N SER A 349 9.67 26.59 4.21
CA SER A 349 8.36 26.89 3.64
C SER A 349 7.20 26.39 4.51
N ASN A 350 7.42 25.36 5.32
CA ASN A 350 6.42 24.75 6.17
C ASN A 350 6.94 24.63 7.61
N LEU A 351 6.26 25.27 8.55
CA LEU A 351 6.59 25.22 9.97
C LEU A 351 5.40 24.68 10.77
N THR A 352 5.63 23.65 11.58
CA THR A 352 4.64 23.16 12.54
C THR A 352 5.24 23.17 13.94
N ILE A 353 4.57 23.83 14.87
CA ILE A 353 4.95 23.91 16.29
C ILE A 353 3.79 23.39 17.11
N ARG A 354 3.94 22.25 17.77
CA ARG A 354 2.89 21.64 18.60
C ARG A 354 3.40 21.38 20.01
N LYS A 355 2.67 21.80 21.05
CA LYS A 355 3.05 21.56 22.46
C LYS A 355 4.47 22.04 22.79
N VAL A 356 4.94 23.13 22.17
CA VAL A 356 6.30 23.64 22.41
C VAL A 356 6.25 24.73 23.47
N SER A 357 7.09 24.68 24.50
CA SER A 357 7.12 25.70 25.56
C SER A 357 8.36 26.61 25.44
N ALA A 358 8.16 27.87 25.02
CA ALA A 358 9.17 28.95 24.94
C ALA A 358 8.58 30.29 25.38
N ASP A 359 9.32 31.21 26.01
CA ASP A 359 8.78 32.52 26.46
C ASP A 359 8.47 33.48 25.31
N GLN A 360 9.18 33.33 24.20
CA GLN A 360 8.91 34.05 22.97
C GLN A 360 9.25 33.18 21.77
N TYR A 361 8.54 33.40 20.67
CA TYR A 361 8.85 32.85 19.35
C TYR A 361 9.32 33.98 18.44
N SER A 362 10.47 33.79 17.80
CA SER A 362 11.01 34.74 16.83
C SER A 362 11.13 34.07 15.46
N LEU A 363 10.42 34.59 14.46
CA LEU A 363 10.43 34.04 13.11
C LEU A 363 11.31 34.89 12.18
N SER A 364 12.32 34.25 11.59
CA SER A 364 13.19 34.82 10.57
C SER A 364 13.25 33.85 9.37
N ALA A 365 12.08 33.61 8.78
CA ALA A 365 11.88 32.68 7.67
C ALA A 365 11.04 33.36 6.57
N PRO A 366 11.64 34.16 5.67
CA PRO A 366 10.90 34.99 4.73
C PRO A 366 10.10 34.19 3.70
N ASN A 367 10.56 32.99 3.34
CA ASN A 367 9.91 32.09 2.38
C ASN A 367 8.86 31.17 3.00
N LEU A 368 8.48 31.40 4.26
CA LEU A 368 7.48 30.61 4.95
C LEU A 368 6.12 30.76 4.26
N SER A 369 5.52 29.65 3.86
CA SER A 369 4.25 29.58 3.12
C SER A 369 3.10 29.02 3.96
N SER A 370 3.42 28.12 4.90
CA SER A 370 2.48 27.51 5.82
C SER A 370 3.04 27.51 7.23
N PHE A 371 2.24 27.97 8.18
CA PHE A 371 2.57 27.96 9.60
C PHE A 371 1.43 27.33 10.41
N THR A 372 1.72 26.25 11.11
CA THR A 372 0.77 25.58 12.00
C THR A 372 1.26 25.67 13.44
N ILE A 373 0.38 26.13 14.33
CA ILE A 373 0.63 26.11 15.77
C ILE A 373 -0.52 25.41 16.52
N ASP A 374 -0.16 24.56 17.48
CA ASP A 374 -1.14 23.75 18.18
C ASP A 374 -0.71 23.45 19.63
N ASP A 375 -1.66 23.48 20.54
CA ASP A 375 -1.53 23.19 21.97
C ASP A 375 -0.30 23.82 22.65
N CYS A 376 0.11 25.01 22.19
CA CYS A 376 1.23 25.76 22.77
C CYS A 376 0.72 26.66 23.91
N PRO A 377 1.52 26.92 24.95
CA PRO A 377 1.18 27.88 25.99
C PRO A 377 1.32 29.31 25.43
N ILE A 378 0.38 29.77 24.61
CA ILE A 378 0.52 31.06 23.90
C ILE A 378 0.37 32.27 24.81
N PHE A 379 -0.48 32.18 25.83
CA PHE A 379 -0.97 33.38 26.49
C PHE A 379 -0.08 33.96 27.61
N GLN A 380 1.17 33.54 27.67
CA GLN A 380 2.25 34.22 28.39
C GLN A 380 3.38 34.67 27.44
N LYS A 381 3.31 34.32 26.15
CA LYS A 381 4.49 34.10 25.31
C LYS A 381 4.36 34.86 23.98
N SER A 382 5.27 35.78 23.70
CA SER A 382 5.12 36.70 22.56
C SER A 382 5.56 36.08 21.22
N LEU A 383 5.00 36.55 20.10
CA LEU A 383 5.48 36.22 18.75
C LEU A 383 6.00 37.49 18.10
N SER A 384 7.24 37.44 17.65
CA SER A 384 7.86 38.47 16.83
C SER A 384 8.28 37.89 15.50
N SER A 385 8.19 38.69 14.44
CA SER A 385 8.85 38.40 13.18
C SER A 385 9.90 39.45 12.92
N THR A 386 11.13 39.02 12.61
CA THR A 386 12.21 39.93 12.20
C THR A 386 12.21 40.15 10.68
N CYS A 387 11.34 39.46 9.95
CA CYS A 387 11.19 39.57 8.50
C CYS A 387 9.73 39.78 8.09
N ASN A 388 9.52 40.27 6.86
CA ASN A 388 8.19 40.34 6.28
C ASN A 388 7.80 38.96 5.76
N LEU A 389 6.81 38.31 6.39
CA LEU A 389 6.27 37.00 6.02
C LEU A 389 5.36 37.12 4.78
N SER A 390 5.89 37.67 3.69
CA SER A 390 5.13 38.06 2.50
C SER A 390 4.62 36.88 1.67
N PHE A 391 5.30 35.73 1.77
CA PHE A 391 4.94 34.47 1.12
C PHE A 391 4.00 33.60 1.96
N LEU A 392 3.68 34.00 3.20
CA LEU A 392 2.84 33.22 4.08
C LEU A 392 1.41 33.19 3.55
N GLN A 393 0.97 32.01 3.12
CA GLN A 393 -0.35 31.80 2.52
C GLN A 393 -1.34 31.26 3.53
N GLN A 394 -0.91 30.32 4.37
CA GLN A 394 -1.78 29.59 5.28
C GLN A 394 -1.26 29.63 6.72
N VAL A 395 -2.16 29.93 7.66
CA VAL A 395 -1.91 29.81 9.10
C VAL A 395 -3.00 28.96 9.74
N ASN A 396 -2.58 27.94 10.49
CA ASN A 396 -3.48 27.04 11.21
C ASN A 396 -3.20 27.12 12.71
N MET A 397 -4.22 27.35 13.52
CA MET A 397 -4.13 27.43 14.98
C MET A 397 -5.21 26.58 15.64
N TYR A 398 -4.87 25.45 16.26
CA TYR A 398 -5.90 24.49 16.71
C TYR A 398 -6.25 24.56 18.20
N GLY A 399 -5.36 25.06 19.05
CA GLY A 399 -5.63 25.19 20.47
C GLY A 399 -4.42 25.65 21.26
N PHE A 400 -4.64 26.02 22.53
CA PHE A 400 -3.62 26.52 23.44
C PHE A 400 -3.80 25.87 24.81
N SER A 401 -2.72 25.60 25.55
CA SER A 401 -2.77 24.83 26.80
C SER A 401 -3.04 25.65 28.08
N ASN A 402 -2.72 26.95 28.10
CA ASN A 402 -2.82 27.80 29.31
C ASN A 402 -3.89 28.91 29.22
N ASN A 403 -4.27 29.47 30.37
CA ASN A 403 -5.09 30.68 30.48
C ASN A 403 -4.19 31.91 30.42
N GLY A 404 -4.42 32.82 29.49
CA GLY A 404 -3.79 34.14 29.57
C GLY A 404 -4.40 35.08 28.56
N GLU A 405 -3.67 36.15 28.26
CA GLU A 405 -4.19 37.34 27.59
C GLU A 405 -4.34 37.21 26.06
N ALA A 406 -5.56 37.20 25.55
CA ALA A 406 -5.98 37.38 24.16
C ALA A 406 -5.40 38.65 23.52
N SER A 407 -5.01 39.65 24.32
CA SER A 407 -4.19 40.78 23.85
C SER A 407 -2.90 40.32 23.14
N ILE A 408 -2.25 39.25 23.62
CA ILE A 408 -1.07 38.64 23.00
C ILE A 408 -1.45 37.96 21.70
N PHE A 409 -2.57 37.22 21.69
CA PHE A 409 -3.07 36.58 20.48
C PHE A 409 -3.36 37.58 19.36
N LEU A 410 -3.98 38.73 19.66
CA LEU A 410 -4.21 39.78 18.67
C LEU A 410 -2.90 40.33 18.10
N ARG A 411 -1.84 40.45 18.91
CA ARG A 411 -0.49 40.81 18.44
C ARG A 411 0.11 39.75 17.51
N TRP A 412 -0.10 38.46 17.80
CA TRP A 412 0.32 37.39 16.90
C TRP A 412 -0.39 37.50 15.54
N LEU A 413 -1.71 37.74 15.54
CA LEU A 413 -2.44 37.91 14.29
C LEU A 413 -2.00 39.15 13.52
N GLN A 414 -1.56 40.22 14.18
CA GLN A 414 -0.97 41.37 13.51
C GLN A 414 0.31 41.00 12.75
N VAL A 415 1.16 40.13 13.32
CA VAL A 415 2.36 39.61 12.65
C VAL A 415 1.99 38.71 11.45
N LEU A 416 0.89 37.98 11.55
CA LEU A 416 0.44 36.98 10.57
C LEU A 416 -0.67 37.51 9.63
N ALA A 417 -0.87 38.84 9.55
CA ALA A 417 -2.03 39.44 8.89
C ALA A 417 -2.04 39.32 7.35
N ASN A 418 -0.92 38.93 6.72
CA ASN A 418 -0.78 38.90 5.26
C ASN A 418 -1.10 37.54 4.62
N VAL A 419 -1.92 36.72 5.29
CA VAL A 419 -2.31 35.36 4.87
C VAL A 419 -3.52 35.35 3.96
N LYS A 420 -3.69 34.25 3.20
CA LYS A 420 -4.88 33.96 2.39
C LYS A 420 -5.87 33.05 3.12
N ILE A 421 -5.35 32.07 3.85
CA ILE A 421 -6.13 31.07 4.56
C ILE A 421 -5.75 31.15 6.04
N LEU A 422 -6.76 31.33 6.89
CA LEU A 422 -6.63 31.27 8.33
C LEU A 422 -7.56 30.20 8.86
N GLU A 423 -7.02 29.25 9.61
CA GLU A 423 -7.78 28.14 10.17
C GLU A 423 -7.65 28.12 11.69
N PHE A 424 -8.78 28.07 12.37
CA PHE A 424 -8.87 28.12 13.82
C PHE A 424 -9.62 26.91 14.38
N GLY A 425 -9.05 26.29 15.40
CA GLY A 425 -9.70 25.29 16.24
C GLY A 425 -10.63 25.94 17.25
N TYR A 426 -11.64 25.18 17.69
CA TYR A 426 -12.66 25.65 18.64
C TYR A 426 -12.05 26.25 19.92
N ALA A 427 -10.99 25.62 20.43
CA ALA A 427 -10.30 26.07 21.64
C ALA A 427 -9.79 27.52 21.50
N VAL A 428 -9.34 27.93 20.32
CA VAL A 428 -8.88 29.31 20.07
C VAL A 428 -10.03 30.30 20.30
N PHE A 429 -11.21 30.02 19.75
CA PHE A 429 -12.40 30.85 19.92
C PHE A 429 -12.87 30.92 21.35
N GLU A 430 -12.95 29.78 22.04
CA GLU A 430 -13.37 29.71 23.44
C GLU A 430 -12.48 30.59 24.33
N LYS A 431 -11.17 30.63 24.09
CA LYS A 431 -10.23 31.50 24.82
C LYS A 431 -10.44 32.99 24.52
N ILE A 432 -10.61 33.37 23.25
CA ILE A 432 -10.88 34.76 22.87
C ILE A 432 -12.20 35.24 23.51
N GLN A 433 -13.23 34.41 23.44
CA GLN A 433 -14.54 34.70 24.01
C GLN A 433 -14.48 34.92 25.51
N ASN A 434 -13.85 34.01 26.24
CA ASN A 434 -13.71 34.09 27.69
C ASN A 434 -13.02 35.40 28.10
N GLU A 435 -11.99 35.82 27.37
CA GLU A 435 -11.35 37.11 27.65
C GLU A 435 -12.22 38.32 27.30
N PHE A 436 -12.92 38.30 26.17
CA PHE A 436 -13.80 39.38 25.78
C PHE A 436 -14.94 39.59 26.78
N LEU A 437 -15.38 38.52 27.45
CA LEU A 437 -16.36 38.57 28.55
C LEU A 437 -15.73 39.07 29.86
N LEU A 438 -14.53 38.62 30.21
CA LEU A 438 -13.88 38.93 31.49
C LEU A 438 -13.17 40.30 31.50
N ASN A 439 -12.71 40.79 30.35
CA ASN A 439 -11.97 42.03 30.21
C ASN A 439 -12.41 42.80 28.95
N PRO A 440 -13.47 43.65 29.03
CA PRO A 440 -13.97 44.42 27.89
C PRO A 440 -12.95 45.40 27.28
N ILE A 441 -11.84 45.70 27.98
CA ILE A 441 -10.74 46.51 27.45
C ILE A 441 -10.00 45.76 26.34
N SER A 442 -9.98 44.42 26.38
CA SER A 442 -9.41 43.59 25.31
C SER A 442 -10.15 43.77 23.98
N LYS A 443 -11.47 44.02 23.98
CA LYS A 443 -12.25 44.41 22.80
C LYS A 443 -11.79 45.74 22.17
N LYS A 444 -11.03 46.56 22.92
CA LYS A 444 -10.46 47.84 22.42
C LYS A 444 -9.08 47.67 21.77
N VAL A 445 -8.42 46.51 21.91
CA VAL A 445 -7.18 46.23 21.18
C VAL A 445 -7.52 46.18 19.70
N GLN A 446 -6.79 46.93 18.88
CA GLN A 446 -7.09 46.96 17.45
C GLN A 446 -6.88 45.57 16.83
N PRO A 447 -7.92 44.99 16.21
CA PRO A 447 -7.79 43.71 15.54
C PRO A 447 -6.91 43.83 14.31
N PRO A 448 -6.30 42.71 13.89
CA PRO A 448 -5.42 42.65 12.73
C PRO A 448 -6.10 43.19 11.46
N ARG A 449 -5.31 43.84 10.62
CA ARG A 449 -5.76 44.29 9.30
C ARG A 449 -5.39 43.24 8.26
N PHE A 450 -6.30 42.32 8.00
CA PHE A 450 -6.10 41.33 6.94
C PHE A 450 -6.30 41.96 5.56
N VAL A 451 -5.26 41.95 4.74
CA VAL A 451 -5.29 42.55 3.38
C VAL A 451 -5.55 41.49 2.31
N LYS A 452 -5.10 40.25 2.53
CA LYS A 452 -5.14 39.16 1.54
C LYS A 452 -6.04 37.98 1.94
N LEU A 453 -6.72 38.07 3.09
CA LEU A 453 -7.49 36.95 3.61
C LEU A 453 -8.68 36.64 2.68
N GLU A 454 -8.71 35.41 2.16
CA GLU A 454 -9.72 34.91 1.24
C GLU A 454 -10.65 33.92 1.96
N LEU A 455 -10.11 33.14 2.91
CA LEU A 455 -10.82 32.07 3.60
C LEU A 455 -10.45 32.01 5.09
N LEU A 456 -11.47 32.08 5.95
CA LEU A 456 -11.39 31.80 7.38
C LEU A 456 -12.13 30.50 7.69
N ILE A 457 -11.42 29.48 8.15
CA ILE A 457 -11.98 28.18 8.55
C ILE A 457 -12.06 28.13 10.07
N VAL A 458 -13.24 27.77 10.58
CA VAL A 458 -13.50 27.68 12.02
C VAL A 458 -14.01 26.28 12.35
N HIS A 459 -13.23 25.52 13.10
CA HIS A 459 -13.68 24.23 13.64
C HIS A 459 -14.45 24.48 14.91
N ALA A 460 -15.75 24.18 14.92
CA ALA A 460 -16.59 24.39 16.09
C ALA A 460 -17.87 23.55 16.08
N TYR A 461 -18.48 23.39 17.26
CA TYR A 461 -19.79 22.76 17.39
C TYR A 461 -20.89 23.65 16.79
N ALA A 462 -21.93 23.03 16.23
CA ALA A 462 -22.98 23.72 15.47
C ALA A 462 -23.85 24.65 16.33
N ASP A 463 -24.00 24.35 17.62
CA ASP A 463 -24.74 25.11 18.62
C ASP A 463 -24.04 26.43 19.02
N LYS A 464 -22.76 26.58 18.72
CA LYS A 464 -21.94 27.76 19.05
C LYS A 464 -21.89 28.84 17.97
N LYS A 465 -22.75 28.75 16.95
CA LYS A 465 -22.74 29.64 15.78
C LYS A 465 -22.76 31.14 16.14
N GLN A 466 -23.67 31.56 17.03
CA GLN A 466 -23.83 32.99 17.34
C GLN A 466 -22.61 33.58 18.06
N GLU A 467 -22.04 32.82 19.00
CA GLU A 467 -20.85 33.21 19.77
C GLU A 467 -19.63 33.36 18.84
N ILE A 468 -19.48 32.46 17.87
CA ILE A 468 -18.40 32.50 16.87
C ILE A 468 -18.55 33.73 15.97
N MET A 469 -19.77 34.05 15.56
CA MET A 469 -20.04 35.17 14.65
C MET A 469 -19.61 36.50 15.24
N GLU A 470 -19.90 36.76 16.52
CA GLU A 470 -19.47 38.00 17.20
C GLU A 470 -17.94 38.16 17.18
N ILE A 471 -17.21 37.06 17.42
CA ILE A 471 -15.74 37.06 17.43
C ILE A 471 -15.19 37.24 16.02
N VAL A 472 -15.77 36.55 15.03
CA VAL A 472 -15.37 36.66 13.62
C VAL A 472 -15.59 38.09 13.11
N GLU A 473 -16.72 38.71 13.41
CA GLU A 473 -17.01 40.10 13.04
C GLU A 473 -15.98 41.05 13.66
N HIS A 474 -15.64 40.86 14.93
CA HIS A 474 -14.61 41.66 15.59
C HIS A 474 -13.22 41.46 14.96
N LEU A 475 -12.81 40.22 14.66
CA LEU A 475 -11.52 39.95 14.03
C LEU A 475 -11.43 40.51 12.61
N LEU A 476 -12.55 40.50 11.87
CA LEU A 476 -12.61 40.94 10.49
C LEU A 476 -12.97 42.43 10.31
N GLN A 477 -13.27 43.17 11.38
CA GLN A 477 -13.75 44.57 11.28
C GLN A 477 -12.80 45.52 10.52
N ASN A 478 -11.50 45.22 10.51
CA ASN A 478 -10.47 45.99 9.79
C ASN A 478 -10.05 45.36 8.45
N THR A 479 -10.68 44.25 8.05
CA THR A 479 -10.32 43.48 6.86
C THR A 479 -10.88 44.15 5.61
N THR A 480 -10.04 44.22 4.57
CA THR A 480 -10.43 44.90 3.31
C THR A 480 -10.85 43.93 2.19
N SER A 481 -10.54 42.64 2.35
CA SER A 481 -10.88 41.58 1.40
C SER A 481 -12.24 40.95 1.72
N MET A 482 -13.01 40.55 0.70
CA MET A 482 -14.18 39.69 0.89
C MET A 482 -13.71 38.33 1.40
N THR A 483 -13.79 38.12 2.71
CA THR A 483 -13.37 36.89 3.36
C THR A 483 -14.54 35.92 3.43
N ARG A 484 -14.39 34.74 2.83
CA ARG A 484 -15.33 33.63 3.01
C ARG A 484 -15.08 33.00 4.37
N VAL A 485 -16.12 32.83 5.17
CA VAL A 485 -16.01 32.19 6.48
C VAL A 485 -16.71 30.85 6.45
N VAL A 486 -16.00 29.77 6.76
CA VAL A 486 -16.52 28.40 6.77
C VAL A 486 -16.45 27.84 8.19
N GLN A 487 -17.59 27.43 8.73
CA GLN A 487 -17.65 26.64 9.95
C GLN A 487 -17.61 25.15 9.63
N VAL A 488 -16.67 24.43 10.23
CA VAL A 488 -16.51 22.98 10.10
C VAL A 488 -16.91 22.32 11.41
N GLY A 489 -17.98 21.53 11.38
CA GLY A 489 -18.40 20.68 12.50
C GLY A 489 -18.05 19.20 12.27
N ARG A 490 -18.24 18.34 13.28
CA ARG A 490 -17.94 16.89 13.20
C ARG A 490 -18.67 16.13 12.08
N ARG A 491 -19.73 16.69 11.47
CA ARG A 491 -20.56 16.03 10.44
C ARG A 491 -20.96 16.92 9.24
N PHE A 492 -20.77 18.25 9.32
CA PHE A 492 -21.25 19.19 8.30
C PHE A 492 -20.34 20.42 8.21
N CYS A 493 -20.24 21.00 7.01
CA CYS A 493 -19.62 22.32 6.77
C CYS A 493 -20.71 23.34 6.46
N PHE A 494 -20.65 24.52 7.09
CA PHE A 494 -21.56 25.64 6.82
C PHE A 494 -20.76 26.84 6.34
N SER A 495 -21.22 27.52 5.27
CA SER A 495 -20.78 28.90 5.00
C SER A 495 -21.42 29.80 6.06
N LEU A 496 -20.63 30.58 6.77
CA LEU A 496 -21.11 31.60 7.71
C LEU A 496 -21.44 32.90 6.98
N PHE A 497 -20.72 33.18 5.88
CA PHE A 497 -20.93 34.29 4.94
C PHE A 497 -20.59 33.86 3.52
#